data_AF-A0AAI8PQE6-F1
#
_entry.id   AF-A0AAI8PQE6-F1
#
_cell.length_a   1.000
_cell.length_b   1.000
_cell.length_c   1.000
_cell.angle_alpha   90.00
_cell.angle_beta   90.00
_cell.angle_gamma   90.00
#
_symmetry.space_group_name_H-M   'P 1'
#
loop_
_entity.id
_entity.type
_entity.pdbx_description
1 polymer ?
#
loop_
_entity_poly.entity_id
_entity_poly.type
_entity_poly.pdbx_seq_one_letter_code
_entity_poly.pdbx_strand_id
1 'polypeptide(L)'
;MTILCVRFQLPPTREAALPELLGLLEEFTPVVEALPPDGALADLRGAERYFKRDAVELASVIRVRALALHGVDCAIGAGPGPMLARMALKDARPGLTRVVHEGAVADFLAGRPVAALPGVGTATARVLCEYGLDTLDRVAAAPLSTLQRLVGARAGRELHEKANGVDRGRVVPNGVSRSLATERPFDRDELDPDRHRRALLSAAEELGTRLRALDKVCRTLTLTVRYADRTATTRSRTLGEPTAHSAALTKAAYGMYEALGLQRARVRSLALRAEGLDPAEQASHQLTFDPTDEKLRRIEEAADRVRAKFGPLAVLPGTLAA
;
A
#
# COMPACT_ATOMS: atom_id res chain seq x y z
N MET A 1 2.04 3.47 -25.72
CA MET A 1 1.01 2.98 -24.76
C MET A 1 0.91 3.97 -23.61
N THR A 2 -0.07 4.86 -23.61
CA THR A 2 -0.12 5.93 -22.60
C THR A 2 -0.75 5.45 -21.30
N ILE A 3 0.03 5.44 -20.23
CA ILE A 3 -0.44 5.16 -18.87
C ILE A 3 -0.41 6.46 -18.07
N LEU A 4 -1.48 6.73 -17.32
CA LEU A 4 -1.50 7.75 -16.28
C LEU A 4 -1.15 7.13 -14.93
N CYS A 5 -0.36 7.84 -14.14
CA CYS A 5 -0.19 7.63 -12.72
C CYS A 5 -0.69 8.88 -12.00
N VAL A 6 -1.72 8.71 -11.17
CA VAL A 6 -2.40 9.79 -10.46
C VAL A 6 -2.09 9.65 -8.98
N ARG A 7 -1.78 10.77 -8.31
CA ARG A 7 -1.74 10.87 -6.86
C ARG A 7 -2.68 11.97 -6.40
N PHE A 8 -3.68 11.56 -5.63
CA PHE A 8 -4.71 12.40 -5.04
C PHE A 8 -4.20 13.03 -3.74
N GLN A 9 -4.46 14.32 -3.54
CA GLN A 9 -4.14 15.00 -2.30
C GLN A 9 -5.27 14.81 -1.29
N LEU A 10 -5.26 13.66 -0.62
CA LEU A 10 -6.26 13.32 0.39
C LEU A 10 -5.93 14.01 1.72
N PRO A 11 -6.82 14.84 2.29
CA PRO A 11 -6.67 15.29 3.67
C PRO A 11 -6.82 14.10 4.65
N PRO A 12 -6.21 14.15 5.85
CA PRO A 12 -6.23 13.05 6.83
C PRO A 12 -7.64 12.58 7.20
N THR A 13 -8.65 13.44 7.05
CA THR A 13 -10.06 13.17 7.32
C THR A 13 -10.78 12.40 6.21
N ARG A 14 -10.13 12.15 5.06
CA ARG A 14 -10.73 11.52 3.85
C ARG A 14 -9.95 10.33 3.30
N GLU A 15 -9.30 9.55 4.15
CA GLU A 15 -8.68 8.26 3.74
C GLU A 15 -9.68 7.31 3.02
N ALA A 16 -10.99 7.49 3.27
CA ALA A 16 -12.06 6.72 2.64
C ALA A 16 -12.48 7.18 1.23
N ALA A 17 -11.89 8.25 0.66
CA ALA A 17 -12.31 8.81 -0.64
C ALA A 17 -11.66 8.15 -1.87
N LEU A 18 -10.62 7.32 -1.70
CA LEU A 18 -9.95 6.65 -2.83
C LEU A 18 -10.91 5.82 -3.72
N PRO A 19 -11.87 5.02 -3.18
CA PRO A 19 -12.81 4.29 -4.02
C PRO A 19 -13.65 5.19 -4.94
N GLU A 20 -14.10 6.35 -4.45
CA GLU A 20 -14.87 7.31 -5.26
C GLU A 20 -14.00 7.91 -6.38
N LEU A 21 -12.76 8.26 -6.04
CA LEU A 21 -11.79 8.80 -6.99
C LEU A 21 -11.35 7.79 -8.04
N LEU A 22 -11.31 6.49 -7.70
CA LEU A 22 -11.11 5.43 -8.68
C LEU A 22 -12.33 5.26 -9.57
N GLY A 23 -13.55 5.36 -9.02
CA GLY A 23 -14.78 5.38 -9.82
C GLY A 23 -14.76 6.50 -10.87
N LEU A 24 -14.23 7.68 -10.51
CA LEU A 24 -14.01 8.77 -11.46
C LEU A 24 -13.02 8.39 -12.58
N LEU A 25 -11.95 7.64 -12.29
CA LEU A 25 -11.02 7.16 -13.32
C LEU A 25 -11.66 6.08 -14.20
N GLU A 26 -12.51 5.24 -13.62
CA GLU A 26 -13.25 4.18 -14.31
C GLU A 26 -14.23 4.72 -15.35
N GLU A 27 -14.71 5.96 -15.19
CA GLU A 27 -15.48 6.68 -16.23
C GLU A 27 -14.67 6.94 -17.52
N PHE A 28 -13.34 6.97 -17.44
CA PHE A 28 -12.46 7.20 -18.59
C PHE A 28 -11.93 5.89 -19.17
N THR A 29 -11.58 4.93 -18.31
CA THR A 29 -11.03 3.64 -18.74
C THR A 29 -11.38 2.54 -17.75
N PRO A 30 -11.77 1.34 -18.22
CA PRO A 30 -12.02 0.21 -17.33
C PRO A 30 -10.73 -0.41 -16.76
N VAL A 31 -9.56 0.05 -17.21
CA VAL A 31 -8.26 -0.51 -16.81
C VAL A 31 -7.59 0.43 -15.80
N VAL A 32 -8.01 0.29 -14.54
CA VAL A 32 -7.54 1.10 -13.41
C VAL A 32 -6.97 0.19 -12.31
N GLU A 33 -5.73 0.46 -11.89
CA GLU A 33 -5.08 -0.20 -10.75
C GLU A 33 -4.99 0.79 -9.59
N ALA A 34 -5.67 0.51 -8.49
CA ALA A 34 -5.55 1.22 -7.24
C ALA A 34 -4.13 1.09 -6.66
N LEU A 35 -3.58 2.23 -6.23
CA LEU A 35 -2.32 2.33 -5.50
C LEU A 35 -2.55 3.02 -4.14
N PRO A 36 -3.03 2.29 -3.12
CA PRO A 36 -3.19 2.85 -1.79
C PRO A 36 -1.88 3.46 -1.27
N PRO A 37 -1.95 4.54 -0.46
CA PRO A 37 -3.18 5.09 0.15
C PRO A 37 -3.95 6.09 -0.73
N ASP A 38 -3.30 6.69 -1.73
CA ASP A 38 -3.77 7.93 -2.36
C ASP A 38 -3.57 7.97 -3.88
N GLY A 39 -3.27 6.86 -4.54
CA GLY A 39 -2.91 6.86 -5.96
C GLY A 39 -3.62 5.81 -6.81
N ALA A 40 -3.38 5.91 -8.12
CA ALA A 40 -3.86 4.97 -9.11
C ALA A 40 -2.97 4.95 -10.36
N LEU A 41 -3.01 3.84 -11.11
CA LEU A 41 -2.62 3.80 -12.51
C LEU A 41 -3.86 3.62 -13.38
N ALA A 42 -3.90 4.28 -14.52
CA ALA A 42 -4.98 4.14 -15.49
C ALA A 42 -4.40 4.00 -16.91
N ASP A 43 -4.89 3.01 -17.66
CA ASP A 43 -4.48 2.81 -19.05
C ASP A 43 -5.39 3.59 -20.00
N LEU A 44 -4.84 4.63 -20.65
CA LEU A 44 -5.59 5.51 -21.53
C LEU A 44 -5.64 5.07 -22.98
N ARG A 45 -5.05 3.93 -23.36
CA ARG A 45 -5.00 3.50 -24.77
C ARG A 45 -6.37 3.49 -25.46
N GLY A 46 -7.40 3.04 -24.75
CA GLY A 46 -8.79 3.08 -25.24
C GLY A 46 -9.40 4.47 -25.13
N ALA A 47 -9.13 5.17 -24.03
CA ALA A 47 -9.68 6.49 -23.72
C ALA A 47 -9.25 7.55 -24.74
N GLU A 48 -7.97 7.63 -25.10
CA GLU A 48 -7.45 8.62 -26.08
C GLU A 48 -8.18 8.49 -27.43
N ARG A 49 -8.45 7.25 -27.86
CA ARG A 49 -9.17 6.95 -29.10
C ARG A 49 -10.66 7.29 -29.01
N TYR A 50 -11.29 6.95 -27.89
CA TYR A 50 -12.72 7.16 -27.67
C TYR A 50 -13.06 8.65 -27.54
N PHE A 51 -12.31 9.37 -26.70
CA PHE A 51 -12.54 10.79 -26.43
C PHE A 51 -11.93 11.70 -27.49
N LYS A 52 -11.05 11.19 -28.38
CA LYS A 52 -10.30 11.97 -29.37
C LYS A 52 -9.52 13.13 -28.72
N ARG A 53 -8.87 12.82 -27.61
CA ARG A 53 -8.11 13.75 -26.77
C ARG A 53 -6.78 13.12 -26.41
N ASP A 54 -5.75 13.93 -26.25
CA ASP A 54 -4.45 13.43 -25.79
C ASP A 54 -4.45 13.19 -24.26
N ALA A 55 -3.40 12.54 -23.77
CA ALA A 55 -3.23 12.28 -22.34
C ALA A 55 -3.19 13.54 -21.46
N VAL A 56 -2.70 14.67 -21.98
CA VAL A 56 -2.62 15.94 -21.22
C VAL A 56 -4.02 16.50 -21.03
N GLU A 57 -4.82 16.52 -22.10
CA GLU A 57 -6.21 16.95 -22.08
C GLU A 57 -7.04 16.06 -21.16
N LEU A 58 -6.93 14.73 -21.29
CA LEU A 58 -7.64 13.78 -20.41
C LEU A 58 -7.22 13.95 -18.95
N ALA A 59 -5.92 14.09 -18.67
CA ALA A 59 -5.42 14.37 -17.32
C ALA A 59 -6.00 15.69 -16.76
N SER A 60 -6.12 16.72 -17.60
CA SER A 60 -6.72 18.00 -17.20
C SER A 60 -8.20 17.84 -16.86
N VAL A 61 -8.96 17.08 -17.65
CA VAL A 61 -10.38 16.80 -17.36
C VAL A 61 -10.52 16.00 -16.07
N ILE A 62 -9.73 14.95 -15.88
CA ILE A 62 -9.70 14.14 -14.65
C ILE A 62 -9.44 15.02 -13.43
N ARG A 63 -8.44 15.91 -13.50
CA ARG A 63 -8.13 16.84 -12.40
C ARG A 63 -9.29 17.77 -12.09
N VAL A 64 -9.88 18.41 -13.11
CA VAL A 64 -11.02 19.32 -12.93
C VAL A 64 -12.20 18.59 -12.30
N ARG A 65 -12.50 17.36 -12.74
CA ARG A 65 -13.57 16.55 -12.15
C ARG A 65 -13.27 16.14 -10.71
N ALA A 66 -12.04 15.71 -10.42
CA ALA A 66 -11.64 15.34 -9.05
C ALA A 66 -11.80 16.52 -8.09
N LEU A 67 -11.40 17.71 -8.54
CA LEU A 67 -11.57 18.94 -7.76
C LEU A 67 -13.04 19.35 -7.62
N ALA A 68 -13.83 19.31 -8.70
CA ALA A 68 -15.22 19.77 -8.69
C ALA A 68 -16.18 18.81 -7.95
N LEU A 69 -16.01 17.50 -8.13
CA LEU A 69 -16.92 16.49 -7.57
C LEU A 69 -16.51 16.06 -6.17
N HIS A 70 -15.20 15.96 -5.91
CA HIS A 70 -14.69 15.43 -4.65
C HIS A 70 -13.90 16.46 -3.85
N GLY A 71 -13.61 17.67 -4.36
CA GLY A 71 -12.79 18.66 -3.65
C GLY A 71 -11.35 18.21 -3.45
N VAL A 72 -10.83 17.36 -4.33
CA VAL A 72 -9.48 16.77 -4.22
C VAL A 72 -8.64 17.19 -5.41
N ASP A 73 -7.51 17.84 -5.15
CA ASP A 73 -6.51 18.12 -6.18
C ASP A 73 -5.62 16.88 -6.43
N CYS A 74 -4.99 16.81 -7.58
CA CYS A 74 -4.14 15.68 -7.94
C CYS A 74 -2.89 16.09 -8.74
N ALA A 75 -1.80 15.36 -8.49
CA ALA A 75 -0.63 15.36 -9.34
C ALA A 75 -0.72 14.18 -10.32
N ILE A 76 -0.44 14.43 -11.60
CA ILE A 76 -0.57 13.42 -12.65
C ILE A 76 0.74 13.31 -13.43
N GLY A 77 1.28 12.09 -13.50
CA GLY A 77 2.35 11.70 -14.42
C GLY A 77 1.80 10.84 -15.55
N ALA A 78 2.28 11.03 -16.77
CA ALA A 78 1.93 10.19 -17.91
C ALA A 78 3.19 9.71 -18.63
N GLY A 79 3.17 8.48 -19.15
CA GLY A 79 4.28 7.97 -19.95
C GLY A 79 4.00 6.61 -20.60
N PRO A 80 4.94 6.12 -21.43
CA PRO A 80 4.81 4.82 -22.07
C PRO A 80 5.06 3.70 -21.06
N GLY A 81 3.98 3.21 -20.46
CA GLY A 81 4.01 2.15 -19.46
C GLY A 81 4.03 2.64 -18.01
N PRO A 82 3.71 1.75 -17.04
CA PRO A 82 3.59 2.09 -15.62
C PRO A 82 4.85 2.71 -15.00
N MET A 83 6.05 2.23 -15.37
CA MET A 83 7.32 2.72 -14.85
C MET A 83 7.49 4.22 -15.13
N LEU A 84 7.36 4.62 -16.40
CA LEU A 84 7.57 5.99 -16.81
C LEU A 84 6.47 6.91 -16.29
N ALA A 85 5.22 6.45 -16.24
CA ALA A 85 4.14 7.20 -15.62
C ALA A 85 4.42 7.50 -14.13
N ARG A 86 4.90 6.51 -13.37
CA ARG A 86 5.30 6.68 -11.95
C ARG A 86 6.51 7.60 -11.79
N MET A 87 7.49 7.53 -12.69
CA MET A 87 8.64 8.43 -12.66
C MET A 87 8.24 9.86 -13.01
N ALA A 88 7.40 10.05 -14.03
CA ALA A 88 6.86 11.35 -14.41
C ALA A 88 6.07 11.98 -13.25
N LEU A 89 5.30 11.18 -12.50
CA LEU A 89 4.56 11.65 -11.34
C LEU A 89 5.46 12.25 -10.24
N LYS A 90 6.71 11.78 -10.10
CA LYS A 90 7.66 12.36 -9.13
C LYS A 90 8.04 13.79 -9.47
N ASP A 91 8.03 14.14 -10.75
CA ASP A 91 8.29 15.50 -11.23
C ASP A 91 6.99 16.32 -11.40
N ALA A 92 5.82 15.68 -11.28
CA ALA A 92 4.53 16.34 -11.38
C ALA A 92 4.18 17.09 -10.10
N ARG A 93 3.38 18.15 -10.25
CA ARG A 93 2.83 18.93 -9.13
C ARG A 93 1.31 19.05 -9.28
N PRO A 94 0.56 19.32 -8.19
CA PRO A 94 -0.85 19.65 -8.31
C PRO A 94 -1.03 20.79 -9.32
N GLY A 95 -1.98 20.63 -10.25
CA GLY A 95 -2.18 21.56 -11.36
C GLY A 95 -1.24 21.40 -12.57
N LEU A 96 -0.09 20.71 -12.46
CA LEU A 96 0.86 20.51 -13.55
C LEU A 96 1.08 19.02 -13.85
N THR A 97 0.49 18.56 -14.96
CA THR A 97 0.69 17.20 -15.48
C THR A 97 2.08 17.08 -16.11
N ARG A 98 2.86 16.07 -15.70
CA ARG A 98 4.13 15.74 -16.36
C ARG A 98 3.92 14.59 -17.34
N VAL A 99 4.26 14.80 -18.63
CA VAL A 99 4.16 13.77 -19.66
C VAL A 99 5.54 13.44 -20.22
N VAL A 100 5.80 12.13 -20.37
CA VAL A 100 6.97 11.59 -21.07
C VAL A 100 6.47 10.97 -22.37
N HIS A 101 6.89 11.50 -23.51
CA HIS A 101 6.54 10.94 -24.83
C HIS A 101 7.50 9.81 -25.21
N GLU A 102 7.06 8.87 -26.06
CA GLU A 102 7.86 7.71 -26.51
C GLU A 102 9.22 8.11 -27.09
N GLY A 103 9.28 9.21 -27.86
CA GLY A 103 10.54 9.72 -28.42
C GLY A 103 11.47 10.42 -27.42
N ALA A 104 11.00 10.74 -26.21
CA ALA A 104 11.75 11.48 -25.19
C ALA A 104 12.17 10.59 -24.00
N VAL A 105 11.99 9.27 -24.10
CA VAL A 105 12.25 8.33 -23.00
C VAL A 105 13.72 8.30 -22.62
N ALA A 106 14.62 8.19 -23.61
CA ALA A 106 16.06 8.14 -23.35
C ALA A 106 16.54 9.41 -22.62
N ASP A 107 16.15 10.59 -23.12
CA ASP A 107 16.49 11.88 -22.51
C ASP A 107 15.89 12.04 -21.11
N PHE A 108 14.67 11.52 -20.91
CA PHE A 108 14.02 11.56 -19.60
C PHE A 108 14.75 10.69 -18.57
N LEU A 109 15.30 9.55 -18.97
CA LEU A 109 16.00 8.62 -18.08
C LEU A 109 17.47 9.03 -17.85
N ALA A 110 18.10 9.68 -18.82
CA ALA A 110 19.50 10.07 -18.76
C ALA A 110 19.83 10.89 -17.49
N GLY A 111 20.93 10.53 -16.82
CA GLY A 111 21.42 11.23 -15.63
C GLY A 111 20.55 11.05 -14.37
N ARG A 112 19.42 10.35 -14.44
CA ARG A 112 18.61 10.08 -13.24
C ARG A 112 19.29 9.03 -12.36
N PRO A 113 19.21 9.17 -11.03
CA PRO A 113 19.79 8.19 -10.13
C PRO A 113 19.06 6.85 -10.25
N VAL A 114 19.78 5.75 -10.10
CA VAL A 114 19.21 4.40 -10.19
C VAL A 114 18.10 4.15 -9.16
N ALA A 115 18.19 4.80 -8.00
CA ALA A 115 17.16 4.77 -6.96
C ALA A 115 15.82 5.42 -7.38
N ALA A 116 15.79 6.20 -8.47
CA ALA A 116 14.55 6.76 -8.99
C ALA A 116 13.66 5.68 -9.63
N LEU A 117 14.24 4.56 -10.06
CA LEU A 117 13.58 3.50 -10.80
C LEU A 117 12.60 2.69 -9.92
N PRO A 118 11.31 2.59 -10.31
CA PRO A 118 10.35 1.74 -9.60
C PRO A 118 10.79 0.27 -9.55
N GLY A 119 10.88 -0.26 -8.32
CA GLY A 119 11.32 -1.63 -8.04
C GLY A 119 12.78 -1.77 -7.62
N VAL A 120 13.57 -0.69 -7.67
CA VAL A 120 14.93 -0.67 -7.10
C VAL A 120 14.84 -0.22 -5.65
N GLY A 121 15.08 -1.16 -4.73
CA GLY A 121 15.15 -0.87 -3.29
C GLY A 121 16.46 -0.19 -2.89
N THR A 122 16.51 0.32 -1.65
CA THR A 122 17.70 1.00 -1.11
C THR A 122 18.93 0.09 -1.09
N ALA A 123 18.79 -1.20 -0.76
CA ALA A 123 19.88 -2.16 -0.77
C ALA A 123 20.43 -2.38 -2.19
N THR A 124 19.55 -2.61 -3.18
CA THR A 124 19.93 -2.78 -4.58
C THR A 124 20.61 -1.53 -5.14
N ALA A 125 20.07 -0.34 -4.83
CA ALA A 125 20.69 0.93 -5.24
C ALA A 125 22.08 1.10 -4.64
N ARG A 126 22.29 0.77 -3.36
CA ARG A 126 23.61 0.83 -2.71
C ARG A 126 24.63 -0.06 -3.41
N VAL A 127 24.27 -1.33 -3.66
CA VAL A 127 25.13 -2.26 -4.40
C VAL A 127 25.50 -1.67 -5.75
N LEU A 128 24.53 -1.16 -6.53
CA LEU A 128 24.83 -0.59 -7.84
C LEU A 128 25.76 0.64 -7.75
N CYS A 129 25.53 1.53 -6.78
CA CYS A 129 26.39 2.69 -6.55
C CYS A 129 27.83 2.31 -6.17
N GLU A 130 28.04 1.23 -5.39
CA GLU A 130 29.39 0.73 -5.05
C GLU A 130 30.20 0.31 -6.29
N TYR A 131 29.52 -0.10 -7.37
CA TYR A 131 30.13 -0.43 -8.65
C TYR A 131 30.10 0.73 -9.67
N GLY A 132 29.81 1.96 -9.22
CA GLY A 132 29.77 3.16 -10.07
C GLY A 132 28.52 3.27 -10.96
N LEU A 133 27.53 2.39 -10.77
CA LEU A 133 26.26 2.37 -11.49
C LEU A 133 25.20 3.20 -10.75
N ASP A 134 25.53 4.46 -10.51
CA ASP A 134 24.71 5.43 -9.77
C ASP A 134 23.54 6.00 -10.58
N THR A 135 23.63 5.94 -11.90
CA THR A 135 22.74 6.61 -12.85
C THR A 135 22.18 5.64 -13.89
N LEU A 136 20.99 5.93 -14.41
CA LEU A 136 20.29 5.03 -15.34
C LEU A 136 21.01 4.87 -16.68
N ASP A 137 21.68 5.90 -17.18
CA ASP A 137 22.51 5.82 -18.39
C ASP A 137 23.69 4.87 -18.20
N ARG A 138 24.36 4.89 -17.04
CA ARG A 138 25.43 3.92 -16.72
C ARG A 138 24.89 2.50 -16.59
N VAL A 139 23.73 2.32 -15.97
CA VAL A 139 23.07 1.00 -15.87
C VAL A 139 22.65 0.49 -17.25
N ALA A 140 22.13 1.37 -18.12
CA ALA A 140 21.74 1.03 -19.48
C ALA A 140 22.96 0.61 -20.33
N ALA A 141 24.11 1.28 -20.14
CA ALA A 141 25.36 0.96 -20.82
C ALA A 141 26.09 -0.27 -20.25
N ALA A 142 25.76 -0.70 -19.03
CA ALA A 142 26.44 -1.82 -18.38
C ALA A 142 26.09 -3.17 -19.07
N PRO A 143 27.06 -4.10 -19.20
CA PRO A 143 26.77 -5.43 -19.70
C PRO A 143 25.73 -6.15 -18.84
N LEU A 144 24.74 -6.77 -19.48
CA LEU A 144 23.68 -7.50 -18.78
C LEU A 144 24.23 -8.56 -17.80
N SER A 145 25.29 -9.27 -18.19
CA SER A 145 25.94 -10.28 -17.33
C SER A 145 26.49 -9.70 -16.03
N THR A 146 26.97 -8.45 -16.04
CA THR A 146 27.42 -7.73 -14.85
C THR A 146 26.25 -7.43 -13.92
N LEU A 147 25.15 -6.88 -14.46
CA LEU A 147 23.94 -6.59 -13.68
C LEU A 147 23.36 -7.87 -13.05
N GLN A 148 23.32 -8.96 -13.81
CA GLN A 148 22.84 -10.26 -13.33
C GLN A 148 23.71 -10.84 -12.21
N ARG A 149 25.03 -10.63 -12.25
CA ARG A 149 25.93 -11.03 -11.16
C ARG A 149 25.71 -10.20 -9.88
N LEU A 150 25.41 -8.91 -10.02
CA LEU A 150 25.25 -8.00 -8.88
C LEU A 150 23.92 -8.19 -8.15
N VAL A 151 22.82 -8.33 -8.89
CA VAL A 151 21.46 -8.29 -8.31
C VAL A 151 20.64 -9.56 -8.58
N GLY A 152 21.22 -10.53 -9.29
CA GLY A 152 20.57 -11.80 -9.66
C GLY A 152 20.06 -11.82 -11.10
N ALA A 153 19.91 -13.02 -11.67
CA ALA A 153 19.63 -13.21 -13.10
C ALA A 153 18.34 -12.54 -13.59
N ARG A 154 17.26 -12.63 -12.81
CA ARG A 154 15.97 -12.02 -13.14
C ARG A 154 15.99 -10.51 -12.91
N ALA A 155 16.38 -10.07 -11.71
CA ALA A 155 16.39 -8.66 -11.35
C ALA A 155 17.36 -7.85 -12.22
N GLY A 156 18.51 -8.41 -12.58
CA GLY A 156 19.49 -7.75 -13.46
C GLY A 156 18.95 -7.55 -14.88
N ARG A 157 18.16 -8.50 -15.39
CA ARG A 157 17.47 -8.35 -16.69
C ARG A 157 16.40 -7.27 -16.64
N GLU A 158 15.53 -7.33 -15.63
CA GLU A 158 14.48 -6.32 -15.45
C GLU A 158 15.08 -4.91 -15.26
N LEU A 159 16.16 -4.79 -14.49
CA LEU A 159 16.90 -3.55 -14.30
C LEU A 159 17.45 -2.99 -15.61
N HIS A 160 18.10 -3.84 -16.42
CA HIS A 160 18.68 -3.44 -17.70
C HIS A 160 17.61 -2.97 -18.69
N GLU A 161 16.50 -3.72 -18.81
CA GLU A 161 15.38 -3.36 -19.68
C GLU A 161 14.78 -2.01 -19.27
N LYS A 162 14.49 -1.83 -17.97
CA LYS A 162 13.93 -0.61 -17.42
C LYS A 162 14.86 0.61 -17.57
N ALA A 163 16.16 0.44 -17.39
CA ALA A 163 17.14 1.51 -17.62
C ALA A 163 17.18 1.95 -19.09
N ASN A 164 16.87 1.05 -20.03
CA ASN A 164 16.72 1.34 -21.46
C ASN A 164 15.28 1.78 -21.83
N GLY A 165 14.42 2.09 -20.86
CA GLY A 165 13.05 2.54 -21.10
C GLY A 165 12.07 1.43 -21.49
N VAL A 166 12.49 0.16 -21.44
CA VAL A 166 11.63 -0.98 -21.75
C VAL A 166 10.92 -1.44 -20.48
N ASP A 167 9.65 -1.11 -20.36
CA ASP A 167 8.78 -1.59 -19.29
C ASP A 167 7.79 -2.64 -19.80
N ARG A 168 7.89 -3.87 -19.28
CA ARG A 168 6.94 -4.96 -19.55
C ARG A 168 5.75 -4.97 -18.60
N GLY A 169 5.74 -4.08 -17.60
CA GLY A 169 4.64 -3.91 -16.67
C GLY A 169 3.34 -3.57 -17.38
N ARG A 170 2.24 -4.06 -16.84
CA ARG A 170 0.88 -3.73 -17.28
C ARG A 170 0.10 -3.21 -16.09
N VAL A 171 -0.83 -2.29 -16.35
CA VAL A 171 -1.84 -1.91 -15.36
C VAL A 171 -2.74 -3.12 -15.16
N VAL A 172 -2.78 -3.64 -13.94
CA VAL A 172 -3.62 -4.79 -13.61
C VAL A 172 -4.83 -4.27 -12.85
N PRO A 173 -6.04 -4.32 -13.44
CA PRO A 173 -7.23 -3.88 -12.75
C PRO A 173 -7.37 -4.60 -11.42
N ASN A 174 -7.42 -3.84 -10.34
CA ASN A 174 -7.68 -4.36 -9.02
C ASN A 174 -8.76 -3.48 -8.40
N GLY A 175 -9.61 -4.06 -7.55
CA GLY A 175 -10.38 -3.22 -6.64
C GLY A 175 -9.43 -2.47 -5.72
N VAL A 176 -9.94 -1.47 -4.99
CA VAL A 176 -9.24 -1.02 -3.78
C VAL A 176 -9.08 -2.25 -2.91
N SER A 177 -7.88 -2.84 -2.89
CA SER A 177 -7.50 -3.72 -1.80
C SER A 177 -7.41 -2.79 -0.60
N ARG A 178 -8.57 -2.55 0.00
CA ARG A 178 -8.70 -1.77 1.23
C ARG A 178 -7.79 -2.52 2.16
N SER A 179 -6.73 -1.89 2.62
CA SER A 179 -5.95 -2.42 3.71
C SER A 179 -6.23 -1.50 4.87
N LEU A 180 -6.70 -2.05 5.98
CA LEU A 180 -6.85 -1.26 7.19
C LEU A 180 -5.56 -1.39 7.97
N ALA A 181 -5.01 -0.28 8.43
CA ALA A 181 -3.84 -0.27 9.28
C ALA A 181 -4.11 0.52 10.54
N THR A 182 -3.54 0.04 11.64
CA THR A 182 -3.59 0.68 12.94
C THR A 182 -2.19 0.64 13.53
N GLU A 183 -1.69 1.80 13.95
CA GLU A 183 -0.38 1.95 14.58
C GLU A 183 -0.53 2.35 16.06
N ARG A 184 0.35 1.83 16.90
CA ARG A 184 0.51 2.17 18.31
C ARG A 184 1.94 2.65 18.54
N PRO A 185 2.18 3.97 18.53
CA PRO A 185 3.46 4.54 18.95
C PRO A 185 3.60 4.46 20.48
N PHE A 186 4.84 4.35 20.94
CA PHE A 186 5.18 4.50 22.37
C PHE A 186 5.76 5.89 22.63
N ASP A 187 5.44 6.49 23.77
CA ASP A 187 5.97 7.81 24.18
C ASP A 187 7.49 7.80 24.38
N ARG A 188 8.02 6.64 24.79
CA ARG A 188 9.45 6.35 24.92
C ARG A 188 9.71 4.99 24.32
N ASP A 189 10.91 4.79 23.77
CA ASP A 189 11.26 3.49 23.19
C ASP A 189 11.12 2.39 24.26
N GLU A 190 10.25 1.43 23.97
CA GLU A 190 9.75 0.43 24.92
C GLU A 190 10.54 -0.88 24.79
N LEU A 191 10.75 -1.53 25.93
CA LEU A 191 11.47 -2.81 26.04
C LEU A 191 10.60 -3.90 26.64
N ASP A 192 9.56 -3.52 27.38
CA ASP A 192 8.69 -4.43 28.10
C ASP A 192 7.79 -5.22 27.13
N PRO A 193 7.95 -6.56 27.03
CA PRO A 193 7.12 -7.39 26.18
C PRO A 193 5.63 -7.33 26.54
N ASP A 194 5.27 -7.08 27.80
CA ASP A 194 3.87 -7.01 28.23
C ASP A 194 3.21 -5.73 27.74
N ARG A 195 3.96 -4.62 27.67
CA ARG A 195 3.51 -3.38 27.02
C ARG A 195 3.36 -3.55 25.51
N HIS A 196 4.27 -4.29 24.87
CA HIS A 196 4.14 -4.62 23.46
C HIS A 196 2.88 -5.46 23.19
N ARG A 197 2.63 -6.49 24.02
CA ARG A 197 1.41 -7.31 23.90
C ARG A 197 0.15 -6.47 24.08
N ARG A 198 0.10 -5.57 25.08
CA ARG A 198 -1.04 -4.65 25.26
C ARG A 198 -1.26 -3.73 24.05
N ALA A 199 -0.20 -3.19 23.46
CA ALA A 199 -0.30 -2.38 22.25
C ALA A 199 -0.84 -3.19 21.06
N LEU A 200 -0.36 -4.42 20.87
CA LEU A 200 -0.85 -5.33 19.82
C LEU A 200 -2.32 -5.71 20.01
N LEU A 201 -2.74 -6.00 21.25
CA LEU A 201 -4.14 -6.26 21.58
C LEU A 201 -5.02 -5.04 21.24
N SER A 202 -4.59 -3.85 21.67
CA SER A 202 -5.31 -2.61 21.36
C SER A 202 -5.40 -2.35 19.86
N ALA A 203 -4.33 -2.61 19.10
CA ALA A 203 -4.33 -2.44 17.65
C ALA A 203 -5.23 -3.48 16.96
N ALA A 204 -5.21 -4.73 17.41
CA ALA A 204 -6.03 -5.80 16.85
C ALA A 204 -7.52 -5.60 17.11
N GLU A 205 -7.90 -5.12 18.31
CA GLU A 205 -9.29 -4.78 18.64
C GLU A 205 -9.84 -3.63 17.82
N GLU A 206 -9.05 -2.57 17.62
CA GLU A 206 -9.45 -1.46 16.74
C GLU A 206 -9.61 -1.96 15.30
N LEU A 207 -8.66 -2.77 14.83
CA LEU A 207 -8.69 -3.33 13.48
C LEU A 207 -9.92 -4.23 13.27
N GLY A 208 -10.20 -5.13 14.21
CA GLY A 208 -11.37 -6.00 14.18
C GLY A 208 -12.69 -5.23 14.22
N THR A 209 -12.79 -4.22 15.09
CA THR A 209 -13.96 -3.33 15.16
C THR A 209 -14.17 -2.60 13.84
N ARG A 210 -13.11 -2.03 13.24
CA ARG A 210 -13.18 -1.34 11.94
C ARG A 210 -13.55 -2.28 10.79
N LEU A 211 -13.03 -3.50 10.80
CA LEU A 211 -13.38 -4.53 9.80
C LEU A 211 -14.86 -4.89 9.87
N ARG A 212 -15.39 -5.15 11.07
CA ARG A 212 -16.81 -5.46 11.28
C ARG A 212 -17.73 -4.28 10.96
N ALA A 213 -17.34 -3.05 11.31
CA ALA A 213 -18.09 -1.85 10.94
C ALA A 213 -18.16 -1.61 9.41
N LEU A 214 -17.28 -2.23 8.63
CA LEU A 214 -17.25 -2.16 7.17
C LEU A 214 -17.81 -3.43 6.50
N ASP A 215 -18.33 -4.39 7.26
CA ASP A 215 -18.74 -5.72 6.79
C ASP A 215 -17.64 -6.42 5.96
N LYS A 216 -16.38 -6.28 6.41
CA LYS A 216 -15.20 -6.89 5.78
C LYS A 216 -14.51 -7.88 6.71
N VAL A 217 -13.87 -8.87 6.10
CA VAL A 217 -12.92 -9.78 6.76
C VAL A 217 -11.55 -9.64 6.11
N CYS A 218 -10.48 -9.99 6.82
CA CYS A 218 -9.12 -9.95 6.26
C CYS A 218 -8.51 -11.35 6.11
N ARG A 219 -7.79 -11.55 5.02
CA ARG A 219 -7.09 -12.81 4.71
C ARG A 219 -5.64 -12.82 5.16
N THR A 220 -5.00 -11.65 5.17
CA THR A 220 -3.59 -11.51 5.54
C THR A 220 -3.44 -10.44 6.60
N LEU A 221 -2.69 -10.74 7.66
CA LEU A 221 -2.34 -9.78 8.70
C LEU A 221 -0.83 -9.53 8.64
N THR A 222 -0.44 -8.26 8.59
CA THR A 222 0.96 -7.82 8.54
C THR A 222 1.30 -7.04 9.81
N LEU A 223 2.32 -7.50 10.54
CA LEU A 223 2.92 -6.82 11.68
C LEU A 223 4.18 -6.07 11.23
N THR A 224 4.26 -4.78 11.53
CA THR A 224 5.47 -3.99 11.39
C THR A 224 5.93 -3.50 12.76
N VAL A 225 7.17 -3.83 13.12
CA VAL A 225 7.85 -3.37 14.33
C VAL A 225 8.88 -2.33 13.92
N ARG A 226 8.76 -1.10 14.44
CA ARG A 226 9.75 -0.04 14.22
C ARG A 226 10.60 0.12 15.47
N TYR A 227 11.92 0.13 15.31
CA TYR A 227 12.86 0.21 16.42
C TYR A 227 13.34 1.65 16.68
N ALA A 228 14.04 1.84 17.80
CA ALA A 228 14.61 3.13 18.21
C ALA A 228 15.57 3.72 17.16
N ASP A 229 16.30 2.87 16.42
CA ASP A 229 17.24 3.26 15.34
C ASP A 229 16.54 3.62 14.02
N ARG A 230 15.20 3.66 14.00
CA ARG A 230 14.32 3.88 12.83
C ARG A 230 14.33 2.76 11.80
N THR A 231 15.03 1.65 12.04
CA THR A 231 14.85 0.45 11.22
C THR A 231 13.50 -0.19 11.53
N ALA A 232 13.01 -1.03 10.62
CA ALA A 232 11.74 -1.73 10.79
C ALA A 232 11.84 -3.17 10.32
N THR A 233 11.15 -4.06 11.03
CA THR A 233 10.94 -5.44 10.58
C THR A 233 9.47 -5.65 10.33
N THR A 234 9.14 -6.18 9.15
CA THR A 234 7.77 -6.50 8.75
C THR A 234 7.63 -8.01 8.58
N ARG A 235 6.56 -8.57 9.14
CA ARG A 235 6.15 -9.97 8.97
C ARG A 235 4.69 -10.03 8.60
N SER A 236 4.38 -10.83 7.59
CA SER A 236 3.00 -11.05 7.14
C SER A 236 2.63 -12.51 7.33
N ARG A 237 1.37 -12.75 7.73
CA ARG A 237 0.80 -14.08 7.87
C ARG A 237 -0.56 -14.13 7.19
N THR A 238 -0.69 -15.05 6.24
CA THR A 238 -2.00 -15.45 5.70
C THR A 238 -2.73 -16.27 6.76
N LEU A 239 -3.94 -15.86 7.10
CA LEU A 239 -4.81 -16.55 8.04
C LEU A 239 -5.40 -17.79 7.38
N GLY A 240 -5.64 -18.84 8.16
CA GLY A 240 -6.24 -20.08 7.65
C GLY A 240 -7.65 -19.83 7.09
N GLU A 241 -8.37 -18.89 7.70
CA GLU A 241 -9.68 -18.42 7.29
C GLU A 241 -9.71 -16.89 7.31
N PRO A 242 -10.32 -16.22 6.32
CA PRO A 242 -10.56 -14.78 6.37
C PRO A 242 -11.41 -14.42 7.60
N THR A 243 -10.95 -13.47 8.41
CA THR A 243 -11.65 -13.13 9.66
C THR A 243 -11.57 -11.64 10.01
N ALA A 244 -12.57 -11.19 10.76
CA ALA A 244 -12.61 -9.90 11.46
C ALA A 244 -12.68 -10.08 12.98
N HIS A 245 -12.48 -11.30 13.48
CA HIS A 245 -12.59 -11.63 14.90
C HIS A 245 -11.35 -11.15 15.67
N SER A 246 -11.54 -10.30 16.67
CA SER A 246 -10.42 -9.58 17.31
C SER A 246 -9.51 -10.53 18.08
N ALA A 247 -10.06 -11.59 18.67
CA ALA A 247 -9.26 -12.64 19.32
C ALA A 247 -8.37 -13.40 18.33
N ALA A 248 -8.87 -13.72 17.13
CA ALA A 248 -8.11 -14.39 16.09
C ALA A 248 -6.96 -13.51 15.55
N LEU A 249 -7.25 -12.22 15.33
CA LEU A 249 -6.25 -11.22 14.92
C LEU A 249 -5.17 -11.04 16.00
N THR A 250 -5.57 -10.94 17.26
CA THR A 250 -4.64 -10.83 18.41
C THR A 250 -3.74 -12.05 18.49
N LYS A 251 -4.30 -13.26 18.38
CA LYS A 251 -3.53 -14.52 18.39
C LYS A 251 -2.50 -14.57 17.26
N ALA A 252 -2.90 -14.14 16.06
CA ALA A 252 -1.99 -14.08 14.91
C ALA A 252 -0.87 -13.03 15.12
N ALA A 253 -1.21 -11.85 15.64
CA ALA A 253 -0.25 -10.79 15.96
C ALA A 253 0.77 -11.23 17.01
N TYR A 254 0.33 -11.88 18.10
CA TYR A 254 1.21 -12.43 19.12
C TYR A 254 2.15 -13.49 18.56
N GLY A 255 1.64 -14.43 17.76
CA GLY A 255 2.49 -15.45 17.13
C GLY A 255 3.55 -14.85 16.21
N MET A 256 3.21 -13.81 15.43
CA MET A 256 4.20 -13.09 14.60
C MET A 256 5.22 -12.34 15.45
N TYR A 257 4.77 -11.69 16.53
CA TYR A 257 5.64 -10.96 17.45
C TYR A 257 6.62 -11.90 18.18
N GLU A 258 6.16 -13.05 18.67
CA GLU A 258 7.00 -14.06 19.32
C GLU A 258 8.04 -14.63 18.35
N ALA A 259 7.65 -14.90 17.11
CA ALA A 259 8.55 -15.40 16.06
C ALA A 259 9.66 -14.42 15.66
N LEU A 260 9.50 -13.12 15.95
CA LEU A 260 10.57 -12.13 15.74
C LEU A 260 11.72 -12.29 16.74
N GLY A 261 11.47 -12.93 17.89
CA GLY A 261 12.52 -13.20 18.88
C GLY A 261 13.27 -11.94 19.30
N LEU A 262 12.55 -10.86 19.63
CA LEU A 262 13.14 -9.56 19.95
C LEU A 262 14.07 -9.67 21.17
N GLN A 263 15.38 -9.79 20.94
CA GLN A 263 16.40 -9.90 21.99
C GLN A 263 16.68 -8.54 22.63
N ARG A 264 15.74 -8.04 23.45
CA ARG A 264 15.83 -6.73 24.13
C ARG A 264 15.94 -5.55 23.16
N ALA A 265 15.35 -5.67 21.97
CA ALA A 265 15.28 -4.58 21.01
C ALA A 265 14.31 -3.49 21.53
N ARG A 266 14.75 -2.23 21.49
CA ARG A 266 13.92 -1.08 21.84
C ARG A 266 12.93 -0.79 20.72
N VAL A 267 11.64 -0.89 21.01
CA VAL A 267 10.55 -0.71 20.04
C VAL A 267 9.97 0.69 20.19
N ARG A 268 9.85 1.40 19.08
CA ARG A 268 9.27 2.74 19.01
C ARG A 268 7.79 2.73 18.64
N SER A 269 7.39 1.83 17.75
CA SER A 269 5.99 1.64 17.40
C SER A 269 5.70 0.23 16.87
N LEU A 270 4.45 -0.19 17.04
CA LEU A 270 3.91 -1.43 16.50
C LEU A 270 2.72 -1.10 15.60
N ALA A 271 2.73 -1.60 14.37
CA ALA A 271 1.63 -1.42 13.43
C ALA A 271 1.09 -2.77 12.96
N LEU A 272 -0.23 -2.90 12.94
CA LEU A 272 -0.94 -4.01 12.32
C LEU A 272 -1.65 -3.53 11.06
N ARG A 273 -1.56 -4.31 9.99
CA ARG A 273 -2.22 -4.05 8.72
C ARG A 273 -2.99 -5.29 8.27
N ALA A 274 -4.30 -5.15 8.12
CA ALA A 274 -5.17 -6.13 7.50
C ALA A 274 -5.16 -5.94 5.99
N GLU A 275 -4.94 -7.01 5.24
CA GLU A 275 -4.84 -7.06 3.78
C GLU A 275 -5.70 -8.21 3.23
N GLY A 276 -6.01 -8.17 1.94
CA GLY A 276 -6.93 -9.13 1.31
C GLY A 276 -8.31 -9.04 1.95
N LEU A 277 -8.92 -7.85 1.86
CA LEU A 277 -10.24 -7.62 2.46
C LEU A 277 -11.35 -8.08 1.53
N ASP A 278 -12.13 -9.04 2.01
CA ASP A 278 -13.27 -9.61 1.31
C ASP A 278 -14.57 -9.25 2.05
N PRO A 279 -15.73 -9.21 1.36
CA PRO A 279 -17.04 -9.09 2.02
C PRO A 279 -17.24 -10.21 3.05
N ALA A 280 -17.68 -9.86 4.25
CA ALA A 280 -17.88 -10.84 5.32
C ALA A 280 -18.89 -11.95 4.94
N GLU A 281 -19.89 -11.62 4.13
CA GLU A 281 -20.90 -12.58 3.62
C GLU A 281 -20.30 -13.68 2.73
N GLN A 282 -19.18 -13.40 2.07
CA GLN A 282 -18.50 -14.34 1.16
C GLN A 282 -17.39 -15.13 1.87
N ALA A 283 -17.15 -14.83 3.15
CA ALA A 283 -16.11 -15.48 3.93
C ALA A 283 -16.56 -16.88 4.35
N SER A 284 -15.84 -17.90 3.90
CA SER A 284 -16.01 -19.26 4.41
C SER A 284 -15.43 -19.35 5.82
N HIS A 285 -16.27 -19.71 6.78
CA HIS A 285 -15.89 -19.94 8.17
C HIS A 285 -16.11 -21.41 8.53
N GLN A 286 -15.11 -22.04 9.15
CA GLN A 286 -15.28 -23.38 9.68
C GLN A 286 -15.99 -23.32 11.04
N LEU A 287 -17.22 -23.83 11.08
CA LEU A 287 -17.94 -23.99 12.33
C LEU A 287 -17.15 -24.88 13.30
N THR A 288 -17.01 -24.38 14.52
CA THR A 288 -16.31 -25.06 15.60
C THR A 288 -17.32 -25.40 16.69
N PHE A 289 -17.20 -26.59 17.30
CA PHE A 289 -18.04 -27.02 18.42
C PHE A 289 -17.60 -26.46 19.78
N ASP A 290 -16.55 -25.63 19.82
CA ASP A 290 -16.10 -24.94 21.03
C ASP A 290 -17.07 -23.79 21.38
N PRO A 291 -17.82 -23.87 22.49
CA PRO A 291 -18.75 -22.83 22.89
C PRO A 291 -18.06 -21.51 23.27
N THR A 292 -16.73 -21.53 23.47
CA THR A 292 -15.95 -20.36 23.87
C THR A 292 -15.80 -19.35 22.72
N ASP A 293 -15.53 -19.80 21.50
CA ASP A 293 -15.37 -18.92 20.33
C ASP A 293 -16.69 -18.20 20.00
N GLU A 294 -17.79 -18.96 19.99
CA GLU A 294 -19.14 -18.44 19.76
C GLU A 294 -19.52 -17.38 20.82
N LYS A 295 -19.19 -17.63 22.09
CA LYS A 295 -19.44 -16.68 23.17
C LYS A 295 -18.63 -15.38 22.98
N LEU A 296 -17.36 -15.48 22.59
CA LEU A 296 -16.51 -14.31 22.34
C LEU A 296 -17.05 -13.46 21.18
N ARG A 297 -17.51 -14.08 20.10
CA ARG A 297 -18.12 -13.36 18.97
C ARG A 297 -19.37 -12.58 19.39
N ARG A 298 -20.27 -13.22 20.14
CA ARG A 298 -21.47 -12.53 20.67
C ARG A 298 -21.11 -11.36 21.58
N ILE A 299 -20.03 -11.49 22.35
CA ILE A 299 -19.52 -10.39 23.17
C ILE A 299 -18.99 -9.26 22.29
N GLU A 300 -18.24 -9.56 21.23
CA GLU A 300 -17.75 -8.55 20.28
C GLU A 300 -18.90 -7.81 19.60
N GLU A 301 -19.93 -8.50 19.11
CA GLU A 301 -21.12 -7.88 18.51
C GLU A 301 -21.88 -6.99 19.51
N ALA A 302 -21.98 -7.41 20.77
CA ALA A 302 -22.56 -6.59 21.83
C ALA A 302 -21.69 -5.36 22.12
N ALA A 303 -20.38 -5.54 22.25
CA ALA A 303 -19.43 -4.45 22.50
C ALA A 303 -19.44 -3.43 21.35
N ASP A 304 -19.50 -3.87 20.10
CA ASP A 304 -19.53 -3.00 18.93
C ASP A 304 -20.83 -2.17 18.88
N ARG A 305 -21.97 -2.76 19.23
CA ARG A 305 -23.24 -2.00 19.38
C ARG A 305 -23.15 -0.93 20.45
N VAL A 306 -22.49 -1.23 21.57
CA VAL A 306 -22.27 -0.24 22.64
C VAL A 306 -21.32 0.86 22.16
N ARG A 307 -20.23 0.51 21.48
CA ARG A 307 -19.27 1.48 20.93
C ARG A 307 -19.90 2.39 19.87
N ALA A 308 -20.78 1.85 19.03
CA ALA A 308 -21.50 2.63 18.03
C ALA A 308 -22.42 3.69 18.67
N LYS A 309 -22.99 3.40 19.84
CA LYS A 309 -23.91 4.31 20.54
C LYS A 309 -23.21 5.30 21.49
N PHE A 310 -22.16 4.87 22.17
CA PHE A 310 -21.53 5.63 23.26
C PHE A 310 -20.08 6.03 22.99
N GLY A 311 -19.54 5.69 21.82
CA GLY A 311 -18.18 6.02 21.40
C GLY A 311 -17.18 4.88 21.59
N PRO A 312 -15.98 5.00 20.97
CA PRO A 312 -15.01 3.90 20.85
C PRO A 312 -14.42 3.43 22.18
N LEU A 313 -14.40 4.29 23.20
CA LEU A 313 -13.86 3.99 24.54
C LEU A 313 -14.91 3.43 25.52
N ALA A 314 -16.16 3.25 25.09
CA ALA A 314 -17.24 2.81 25.97
C ALA A 314 -17.04 1.38 26.51
N VAL A 315 -16.41 0.50 25.72
CA VAL A 315 -16.08 -0.87 26.11
C VAL A 315 -14.68 -1.21 25.65
N LEU A 316 -13.81 -1.56 26.60
CA LEU A 316 -12.44 -1.95 26.38
C LEU A 316 -12.19 -3.33 27.00
N PRO A 317 -11.32 -4.17 26.41
CA PRO A 317 -10.83 -5.36 27.07
C PRO A 317 -10.27 -5.01 28.45
N GLY A 318 -10.54 -5.83 29.47
CA GLY A 318 -10.10 -5.57 30.85
C GLY A 318 -8.57 -5.38 30.97
N THR A 319 -7.79 -6.05 30.12
CA THR A 319 -6.33 -5.91 30.04
C THR A 319 -5.86 -4.51 29.60
N LEU A 320 -6.74 -3.71 28.99
CA LEU A 320 -6.48 -2.34 28.53
C LEU A 320 -7.08 -1.27 29.45
N ALA A 321 -7.83 -1.66 30.50
CA ALA A 321 -8.54 -0.74 31.38
C ALA A 321 -7.67 -0.17 32.53
N ALA A 322 -6.36 -0.42 32.51
CA ALA A 322 -5.41 -0.05 33.56
C ALA A 322 -4.34 0.95 33.07
#